data_AF-A0AAV2LJ88-F1
#
_entry.id   AF-A0AAV2LJ88-F1
#
_cell.length_a   1.000
_cell.length_b   1.000
_cell.length_c   1.000
_cell.angle_alpha   90.00
_cell.angle_beta   90.00
_cell.angle_gamma   90.00
#
_symmetry.space_group_name_H-M   'P 1'
#
loop_
_entity.id
_entity.type
_entity.pdbx_description
1 polymer ?
#
loop_
_entity_poly.entity_id
_entity_poly.type
_entity_poly.pdbx_seq_one_letter_code
_entity_poly.pdbx_strand_id
1 'polypeptide(L)'
;MCCLESEDIRRRITTDWKSAQVHVLPMMQLSFQRLQDHLCRFSAQYDRLVAFKPTGWTFTQTETVEDIVPQVNGNVTVYGIPYSEHSSFLELKRFVQWLKPLKIIPTVNIGRQETRAAMERCFRDWMKETTEDTL
;
A
#
# COMPACT_ATOMS: atom_id res chain seq x y z
N MET A 1 26.69 -7.26 0.19
CA MET A 1 26.24 -5.87 -0.01
C MET A 1 24.81 -5.78 0.51
N CYS A 2 24.55 -4.97 1.53
CA CYS A 2 23.20 -4.77 2.08
C CYS A 2 22.66 -3.46 1.51
N CYS A 3 21.82 -3.54 0.47
CA CYS A 3 21.34 -2.33 -0.23
C CYS A 3 20.30 -1.53 0.55
N LEU A 4 19.83 -2.06 1.68
CA LEU A 4 18.88 -1.40 2.59
C LEU A 4 19.52 -0.99 3.93
N GLU A 5 20.83 -1.22 4.09
CA GLU A 5 21.61 -0.80 5.27
C GLU A 5 20.98 -1.16 6.62
N SER A 6 20.28 -2.31 6.69
CA SER A 6 19.53 -2.75 7.86
C SER A 6 20.01 -4.11 8.36
N GLU A 7 20.68 -4.08 9.51
CA GLU A 7 21.21 -5.27 10.17
C GLU A 7 20.12 -6.16 10.75
N ASP A 8 19.00 -5.55 11.16
CA ASP A 8 17.83 -6.28 11.62
C ASP A 8 17.17 -7.07 10.50
N ILE A 9 17.02 -6.47 9.31
CA ILE A 9 16.50 -7.19 8.12
C ILE A 9 17.43 -8.35 7.77
N ARG A 10 18.74 -8.10 7.75
CA ARG A 10 19.74 -9.12 7.40
C ARG A 10 19.67 -10.37 8.30
N ARG A 11 19.31 -10.20 9.57
CA ARG A 11 19.15 -11.31 10.53
C ARG A 11 17.82 -12.04 10.42
N ARG A 12 16.82 -11.45 9.75
CA ARG A 12 15.44 -11.96 9.68
C ARG A 12 15.08 -12.59 8.33
N ILE A 13 15.92 -12.45 7.32
CA ILE A 13 15.69 -13.02 5.98
C ILE A 13 16.58 -14.23 5.72
N THR A 14 16.10 -15.14 4.87
CA THR A 14 16.81 -16.34 4.45
C THR A 14 16.45 -16.66 3.01
N THR A 15 17.35 -17.33 2.29
CA THR A 15 17.09 -17.89 0.96
C THR A 15 16.65 -19.36 1.02
N ASP A 16 16.77 -20.00 2.20
CA ASP A 16 16.29 -21.36 2.41
C ASP A 16 14.79 -21.35 2.75
N TRP A 17 13.98 -21.68 1.75
CA TRP A 17 12.53 -21.79 1.88
C TRP A 17 12.08 -22.76 2.96
N LYS A 18 12.81 -23.84 3.23
CA LYS A 18 12.39 -24.83 4.23
C LYS A 18 12.63 -24.35 5.67
N SER A 19 13.48 -23.33 5.84
CA SER A 19 13.76 -22.72 7.14
C SER A 19 12.81 -21.58 7.50
N ALA A 20 11.91 -21.18 6.60
CA ALA A 20 11.01 -20.04 6.78
C ALA A 20 9.54 -20.47 6.70
N GLN A 21 8.68 -19.84 7.50
CA GLN A 21 7.23 -20.00 7.43
C GLN A 21 6.55 -18.86 6.65
N VAL A 22 7.28 -17.78 6.40
CA VAL A 22 6.80 -16.61 5.66
C VAL A 22 7.58 -16.52 4.35
N HIS A 23 6.85 -16.64 3.23
CA HIS A 23 7.40 -16.72 1.89
C HIS A 23 7.10 -15.43 1.12
N VAL A 24 8.14 -14.74 0.65
CA VAL A 24 7.99 -13.54 -0.18
C VAL A 24 7.95 -13.96 -1.65
N LEU A 25 6.84 -13.66 -2.33
CA LEU A 25 6.64 -13.97 -3.73
C LEU A 25 6.45 -12.70 -4.57
N PRO A 26 6.79 -12.72 -5.86
CA PRO A 26 6.42 -11.65 -6.78
C PRO A 26 4.91 -11.38 -6.76
N MET A 27 4.51 -10.12 -6.81
CA MET A 27 3.09 -9.71 -6.74
C MET A 27 2.19 -10.43 -7.76
N MET A 28 2.72 -10.70 -8.97
CA MET A 28 2.03 -11.43 -10.03
C MET A 28 1.77 -12.92 -9.70
N GLN A 29 2.39 -13.47 -8.66
CA GLN A 29 2.18 -14.85 -8.21
C GLN A 29 1.12 -14.98 -7.11
N LEU A 30 0.55 -13.88 -6.63
CA LEU A 30 -0.48 -13.89 -5.60
C LEU A 30 -1.90 -14.17 -6.16
N SER A 31 -2.00 -15.00 -7.21
CA SER A 31 -3.28 -15.52 -7.70
C SER A 31 -3.54 -16.91 -7.12
N PHE A 32 -4.82 -17.29 -6.97
CA PHE A 32 -5.18 -18.58 -6.37
C PHE A 32 -4.46 -19.78 -7.01
N GLN A 33 -4.43 -19.85 -8.34
CA GLN A 33 -3.75 -20.94 -9.05
C GLN A 33 -2.27 -21.05 -8.66
N ARG A 34 -1.55 -19.93 -8.68
CA ARG A 34 -0.11 -19.91 -8.41
C ARG A 34 0.21 -20.13 -6.92
N LEU A 35 -0.66 -19.66 -6.04
CA LEU A 35 -0.56 -19.92 -4.60
C LEU A 35 -0.83 -21.39 -4.29
N GLN A 36 -1.76 -22.03 -4.99
CA GLN A 36 -1.99 -23.46 -4.89
C GLN A 36 -0.75 -24.25 -5.35
N ASP A 37 -0.17 -23.88 -6.50
CA ASP A 37 1.07 -24.49 -7.00
C ASP A 37 2.21 -24.34 -5.99
N HIS A 38 2.32 -23.17 -5.35
CA HIS A 38 3.31 -22.93 -4.31
C HIS A 38 3.08 -23.79 -3.07
N LEU A 39 1.84 -23.86 -2.56
CA LEU A 39 1.47 -24.70 -1.42
C LEU A 39 1.78 -26.19 -1.68
N CYS A 40 1.50 -26.68 -2.89
CA CYS A 40 1.80 -28.06 -3.29
C CYS A 40 3.29 -28.42 -3.15
N ARG A 41 4.21 -27.48 -3.35
CA ARG A 41 5.67 -27.70 -3.18
C ARG A 41 6.07 -27.97 -1.73
N PHE A 42 5.23 -27.57 -0.77
CA PHE A 42 5.47 -27.72 0.67
C PHE A 42 4.38 -28.57 1.34
N SER A 43 3.66 -29.39 0.59
CA SER A 43 2.53 -30.21 1.05
C SER A 43 2.88 -31.19 2.17
N ALA A 44 4.16 -31.55 2.33
CA ALA A 44 4.64 -32.36 3.44
C ALA A 44 4.63 -31.63 4.80
N GLN A 45 4.60 -30.28 4.79
CA GLN A 45 4.69 -29.44 5.98
C GLN A 45 3.45 -28.56 6.20
N TYR A 46 2.78 -28.14 5.13
CA TYR A 46 1.66 -27.20 5.20
C TYR A 46 0.46 -27.70 4.40
N ASP A 47 -0.72 -27.55 4.99
CA ASP A 47 -2.02 -27.90 4.42
C ASP A 47 -2.86 -26.68 4.02
N ARG A 48 -2.47 -25.48 4.47
CA ARG A 48 -3.17 -24.20 4.24
C ARG A 48 -2.19 -23.06 3.95
N LEU A 49 -2.66 -22.06 3.21
CA LEU A 49 -1.89 -20.87 2.87
C LEU A 49 -2.71 -19.60 3.10
N VAL A 50 -2.11 -18.64 3.80
CA VAL A 50 -2.61 -17.26 3.90
C VAL A 50 -1.66 -16.33 3.16
N ALA A 51 -2.17 -15.55 2.21
CA ALA A 51 -1.43 -14.57 1.45
C ALA A 51 -1.90 -13.16 1.79
N PHE A 52 -0.94 -12.23 1.87
CA PHE A 52 -1.19 -10.80 1.98
C PHE A 52 -0.77 -10.13 0.70
N LYS A 53 -1.68 -9.38 0.09
CA LYS A 53 -1.45 -8.57 -1.09
C LYS A 53 -1.46 -7.10 -0.66
N PRO A 54 -0.30 -6.51 -0.32
CA PRO A 54 -0.22 -5.09 -0.04
C PRO A 54 -0.53 -4.33 -1.32
N THR A 55 -1.54 -3.47 -1.28
CA THR A 55 -1.94 -2.60 -2.37
C THR A 55 -1.94 -1.16 -1.89
N GLY A 56 -1.73 -0.21 -2.81
CA GLY A 56 -2.03 1.19 -2.55
C GLY A 56 -3.54 1.41 -2.38
N TRP A 57 -4.01 2.62 -2.69
CA TRP A 57 -5.42 2.94 -2.54
C TRP A 57 -6.31 2.05 -3.42
N THR A 58 -7.08 1.15 -2.81
CA THR A 58 -8.11 0.36 -3.48
C THR A 58 -9.44 1.08 -3.37
N PHE A 59 -10.12 1.28 -4.50
CA PHE A 59 -11.39 2.02 -4.61
C PHE A 59 -12.55 1.43 -3.77
N THR A 60 -12.39 0.21 -3.25
CA THR A 60 -13.22 -0.28 -2.17
C THR A 60 -12.77 0.38 -0.87
N GLN A 61 -13.38 1.51 -0.53
CA GLN A 61 -13.42 2.01 0.83
C GLN A 61 -14.10 0.95 1.71
N THR A 62 -13.36 -0.08 2.11
CA THR A 62 -13.63 -0.70 3.41
C THR A 62 -13.33 0.42 4.41
N GLU A 63 -14.38 0.89 5.11
CA GLU A 63 -14.29 2.11 5.91
C GLU A 63 -13.25 2.00 7.02
N THR A 64 -12.90 0.76 7.41
CA THR A 64 -11.90 0.48 8.43
C THR A 64 -11.08 -0.79 8.12
N VAL A 65 -9.95 -0.99 8.82
CA VAL A 65 -9.09 -2.19 8.67
C VAL A 65 -9.82 -3.44 9.17
N GLU A 66 -10.75 -3.24 10.09
CA GLU A 66 -11.58 -4.25 10.72
C GLU A 66 -12.57 -4.88 9.73
N ASP A 67 -12.95 -4.17 8.66
CA ASP A 67 -13.91 -4.62 7.65
C ASP A 67 -13.27 -5.39 6.48
N ILE A 68 -11.96 -5.66 6.54
CA ILE A 68 -11.26 -6.36 5.45
C ILE A 68 -11.73 -7.82 5.37
N VAL A 69 -12.49 -8.13 4.31
CA VAL A 69 -12.92 -9.50 4.00
C VAL A 69 -11.94 -10.16 3.03
N PRO A 70 -11.33 -11.31 3.38
CA PRO A 70 -10.42 -12.02 2.48
C PRO A 70 -11.18 -12.75 1.37
N GLN A 71 -10.49 -12.99 0.25
CA GLN A 71 -10.93 -13.94 -0.76
C GLN A 71 -10.46 -15.34 -0.38
N VAL A 72 -11.35 -16.33 -0.41
CA VAL A 72 -11.05 -17.71 -0.03
C VAL A 72 -11.34 -18.65 -1.19
N ASN A 73 -10.42 -19.57 -1.47
CA ASN A 73 -10.62 -20.67 -2.42
C ASN A 73 -9.94 -21.94 -1.87
N GLY A 74 -10.75 -22.92 -1.46
CA GLY A 74 -10.25 -24.15 -0.84
C GLY A 74 -9.43 -23.86 0.42
N ASN A 75 -8.16 -24.26 0.41
CA ASN A 75 -7.22 -24.09 1.52
C ASN A 75 -6.31 -22.85 1.36
N VAL A 76 -6.64 -21.96 0.42
CA VAL A 76 -5.92 -20.70 0.19
C VAL A 76 -6.81 -19.51 0.54
N THR A 77 -6.27 -18.61 1.35
CA THR A 77 -6.92 -17.35 1.76
C THR A 77 -6.04 -16.16 1.35
N VAL A 78 -6.62 -15.15 0.72
CA VAL A 78 -5.91 -13.96 0.23
C VAL A 78 -6.53 -12.70 0.81
N TYR A 79 -5.74 -11.92 1.55
CA TYR A 79 -6.10 -10.60 2.05
C TYR A 79 -5.55 -9.51 1.14
N GLY A 80 -6.40 -8.61 0.67
CA GLY A 80 -5.98 -7.33 0.11
C GLY A 80 -5.81 -6.31 1.23
N ILE A 81 -4.60 -5.79 1.42
CA ILE A 81 -4.30 -4.87 2.53
C ILE A 81 -4.01 -3.48 1.95
N PRO A 82 -4.78 -2.43 2.34
CA PRO A 82 -4.52 -1.05 1.92
C PRO A 82 -3.32 -0.48 2.68
N TYR A 83 -2.11 -0.77 2.20
CA TYR A 83 -0.86 -0.27 2.76
C TYR A 83 -0.26 0.77 1.79
N SER A 84 -0.44 2.05 2.10
CA SER A 84 0.05 3.16 1.27
C SER A 84 1.34 3.74 1.83
N GLU A 85 2.34 3.89 0.96
CA GLU A 85 3.55 4.69 1.23
C GLU A 85 3.42 6.13 0.69
N HIS A 86 2.23 6.48 0.16
CA HIS A 86 1.88 7.83 -0.25
C HIS A 86 0.90 8.46 0.73
N SER A 87 0.99 9.79 0.90
CA SER A 87 0.05 10.56 1.70
C SER A 87 -1.39 10.40 1.22
N SER A 88 -2.30 10.23 2.16
CA SER A 88 -3.73 10.45 1.95
C SER A 88 -4.02 11.92 1.65
N PHE A 89 -5.23 12.19 1.16
CA PHE A 89 -5.69 13.54 0.88
C PHE A 89 -5.60 14.46 2.11
N LEU A 90 -6.03 13.97 3.27
CA LEU A 90 -6.04 14.75 4.52
C LEU A 90 -4.63 14.98 5.07
N GLU A 91 -3.74 14.00 4.99
CA GLU A 91 -2.34 14.16 5.39
C GLU A 91 -1.64 15.22 4.53
N LEU A 92 -1.83 15.16 3.20
CA LEU A 92 -1.26 16.13 2.29
C LEU A 92 -1.85 17.53 2.50
N LYS A 93 -3.18 17.64 2.66
CA LYS A 93 -3.86 18.90 2.99
C LYS A 93 -3.26 19.51 4.26
N ARG A 94 -3.20 18.74 5.34
CA ARG A 94 -2.64 19.19 6.63
C ARG A 94 -1.19 19.64 6.49
N PHE A 95 -0.37 18.89 5.74
CA PHE A 95 1.02 19.26 5.50
C PHE A 95 1.15 20.59 4.73
N VAL A 96 0.37 20.77 3.67
CA VAL A 96 0.36 22.02 2.89
C VAL A 96 -0.09 23.20 3.75
N GLN A 97 -1.16 23.03 4.53
CA GLN A 97 -1.71 24.05 5.42
C GLN A 97 -0.73 24.43 6.54
N TRP A 98 0.05 23.46 7.03
CA TRP A 98 1.12 23.71 8.00
C TRP A 98 2.32 24.44 7.37
N LEU A 99 2.79 23.99 6.20
CA LEU A 99 3.97 24.54 5.54
C LEU A 99 3.75 25.94 4.94
N LYS A 100 2.51 26.24 4.51
CA LYS A 100 2.10 27.50 3.87
C LYS A 100 3.02 27.93 2.70
N PRO A 101 3.22 27.08 1.67
CA PRO A 101 4.11 27.39 0.57
C PRO A 101 3.58 28.54 -0.29
N LEU A 102 4.49 29.35 -0.86
CA LEU A 102 4.14 30.41 -1.81
C LEU A 102 3.56 29.88 -3.14
N LYS A 103 4.02 28.69 -3.55
CA LYS A 103 3.61 28.04 -4.80
C LYS A 103 3.71 26.53 -4.66
N ILE A 104 2.73 25.83 -5.23
CA ILE A 104 2.70 24.36 -5.30
C ILE A 104 2.87 23.95 -6.77
N ILE A 105 3.76 22.98 -7.02
CA ILE A 105 4.01 22.41 -8.36
C ILE A 105 3.77 20.90 -8.27
N PRO A 106 2.67 20.37 -8.86
CA PRO A 106 2.39 18.94 -8.81
C PRO A 106 3.36 18.17 -9.71
N THR A 107 3.83 17.00 -9.26
CA THR A 107 4.73 16.11 -10.02
C THR A 107 4.05 14.82 -10.48
N VAL A 108 2.88 14.50 -9.92
CA VAL A 108 2.07 13.31 -10.25
C VAL A 108 0.70 13.73 -10.80
N ASN A 109 0.07 12.86 -11.61
CA ASN A 109 -1.24 13.11 -12.24
C ASN A 109 -1.31 14.36 -13.15
N ILE A 110 -0.17 14.76 -13.73
CA ILE A 110 -0.05 15.98 -14.54
C ILE A 110 -0.36 15.80 -16.04
N GLY A 111 -0.57 14.56 -16.50
CA GLY A 111 -0.72 14.26 -17.92
C GLY A 111 -2.01 14.76 -18.58
N ARG A 112 -3.02 15.15 -17.78
CA ARG A 112 -4.32 15.65 -18.27
C ARG A 112 -4.58 17.06 -17.76
N GLN A 113 -5.25 17.88 -18.54
CA GLN A 113 -5.56 19.26 -18.13
C GLN A 113 -6.61 19.27 -17.02
N GLU A 114 -7.56 18.36 -17.08
CA GLU A 114 -8.66 18.24 -16.13
C GLU A 114 -8.14 17.88 -14.73
N THR A 115 -7.20 16.93 -14.63
CA THR A 115 -6.58 16.56 -13.34
C THR A 115 -5.74 17.69 -12.77
N ARG A 116 -5.00 18.42 -13.61
CA ARG A 116 -4.24 19.61 -13.18
C ARG A 116 -5.17 20.70 -12.62
N ALA A 117 -6.23 21.04 -13.35
CA ALA A 117 -7.20 22.04 -12.91
C ALA A 117 -7.91 21.64 -11.60
N ALA A 118 -8.21 20.34 -11.42
CA ALA A 118 -8.78 19.82 -10.17
C ALA A 118 -7.82 19.96 -8.99
N MET A 119 -6.53 19.60 -9.16
CA MET A 119 -5.51 19.77 -8.11
C MET A 119 -5.30 21.24 -7.75
N GLU A 120 -5.21 22.13 -8.75
CA GLU A 120 -5.07 23.57 -8.52
C GLU A 120 -6.24 24.16 -7.73
N ARG A 121 -7.47 23.67 -7.97
CA ARG A 121 -8.63 24.05 -7.17
C ARG A 121 -8.45 23.62 -5.71
N CYS A 122 -8.10 22.35 -5.45
CA CYS A 122 -7.84 21.88 -4.10
C CYS A 122 -6.77 22.70 -3.38
N PHE A 123 -5.66 23.01 -4.05
CA PHE A 123 -4.59 23.82 -3.47
C PHE A 123 -5.06 25.22 -3.08
N ARG A 124 -5.87 25.88 -3.94
CA ARG A 124 -6.44 27.19 -3.62
C ARG A 124 -7.37 27.12 -2.41
N ASP A 125 -8.21 26.10 -2.35
CA ASP A 125 -9.16 25.93 -1.26
C ASP A 125 -8.41 25.71 0.07
N TRP A 126 -7.40 24.84 0.09
CA TRP A 126 -6.60 24.57 1.29
C TRP A 126 -5.87 25.80 1.84
N MET A 127 -5.32 26.65 0.96
CA MET A 127 -4.61 27.87 1.36
C MET A 127 -5.56 28.98 1.84
N LYS A 128 -6.80 29.02 1.35
CA LYS A 128 -7.82 29.96 1.82
C LYS A 128 -8.28 29.64 3.24
N GLU A 129 -8.62 28.37 3.49
CA GLU A 129 -9.08 27.90 4.80
C GLU A 129 -8.11 28.27 5.93
N THR A 130 -6.79 28.22 5.70
CA THR A 130 -5.80 28.60 6.73
C THR A 130 -5.79 30.08 7.10
N THR A 131 -6.39 30.94 6.28
CA THR A 131 -6.41 32.39 6.50
C THR A 131 -7.59 32.79 7.40
N GLU A 132 -8.68 32.01 7.38
CA GLU A 132 -9.89 32.28 8.17
C GLU A 132 -9.72 31.91 9.65
N ASP A 133 -8.89 30.91 9.97
CA ASP A 133 -8.61 30.49 11.36
C ASP A 133 -7.66 31.42 12.14
N THR A 134 -7.16 32.51 11.52
CA THR A 134 -6.20 33.45 12.15
C THR A 134 -6.78 34.86 12.37
N LEU A 135 -8.11 35.02 12.24
CA LEU A 135 -8.87 36.24 12.54
C LEU A 135 -9.85 35.99 13.69
#